data_AF-A0A662ISM4-F1
#
_entry.id   AF-A0A662ISM4-F1
#
_cell.length_a   1.000
_cell.length_b   1.000
_cell.length_c   1.000
_cell.angle_alpha   90.00
_cell.angle_beta   90.00
_cell.angle_gamma   90.00
#
_symmetry.space_group_name_H-M   'P 1'
#
loop_
_entity.id
_entity.type
_entity.pdbx_description
1 polymer ?
#
loop_
_entity_poly.entity_id
_entity_poly.type
_entity_poly.pdbx_seq_one_letter_code
_entity_poly.pdbx_strand_id
1 'polypeptide(L)'
;MLVKIELEEKVHPSIEPLVKTHTVEVKCSFSICPTCLKVAGKRFEATVQLRGFSLEELERIKVMVNRLILERSGGSHNIQTGASWEEVEGGADIRLPSADMARRIANAVKRNFNVQVKETYKDAGWDRSRGRPWRTLTILLRARNP
;
A
#
# COMPACT_ATOMS: atom_id res chain seq x y z
N MET A 1 4.63 -28.83 -11.38
CA MET A 1 5.29 -29.32 -10.15
C MET A 1 4.40 -30.39 -9.54
N LEU A 2 4.92 -31.59 -9.26
CA LEU A 2 4.13 -32.65 -8.63
C LEU A 2 4.29 -32.55 -7.11
N VAL A 3 3.18 -32.45 -6.39
CA VAL A 3 3.15 -32.41 -4.93
C VAL A 3 2.49 -33.68 -4.43
N LYS A 4 3.13 -34.37 -3.48
CA LYS A 4 2.52 -35.48 -2.76
C LYS A 4 1.72 -34.92 -1.59
N ILE A 5 0.45 -35.27 -1.52
CA ILE A 5 -0.42 -34.97 -0.40
C ILE A 5 -0.82 -36.27 0.27
N GLU A 6 -0.82 -36.28 1.60
CA GLU A 6 -1.36 -37.37 2.40
C GLU A 6 -2.71 -36.93 2.95
N LEU A 7 -3.74 -37.75 2.71
CA LEU A 7 -5.08 -37.53 3.18
C LEU A 7 -5.41 -38.60 4.21
N GLU A 8 -5.84 -38.17 5.39
CA GLU A 8 -6.37 -39.07 6.41
C GLU A 8 -7.90 -39.08 6.33
N GLU A 9 -8.47 -40.18 5.87
CA GLU A 9 -9.91 -40.36 5.79
C GLU A 9 -10.40 -41.16 7.02
N LYS A 10 -11.22 -40.54 7.87
CA LYS A 10 -11.99 -41.25 8.91
C LYS A 10 -13.41 -41.49 8.43
N VAL A 11 -13.72 -42.74 8.09
CA VAL A 11 -15.06 -43.17 7.68
C VAL A 11 -16.02 -43.31 8.87
N HIS A 12 -15.50 -43.65 10.06
CA HIS A 12 -16.26 -43.72 11.32
C HIS A 12 -15.36 -43.42 12.53
N PRO A 13 -15.84 -42.78 13.61
CA PRO A 13 -15.03 -42.40 14.78
C PRO A 13 -14.30 -43.58 15.48
N SER A 14 -14.84 -44.78 15.34
CA SER A 14 -14.32 -46.01 15.96
C SER A 14 -13.34 -46.80 15.11
N ILE A 15 -13.06 -46.36 13.87
CA ILE A 15 -12.15 -47.04 12.93
C ILE A 15 -10.88 -46.20 12.80
N GLU A 16 -9.73 -46.87 12.73
CA GLU A 16 -8.46 -46.19 12.49
C GLU A 16 -8.48 -45.42 11.16
N PRO A 17 -7.93 -44.19 11.13
CA PRO A 17 -7.91 -43.37 9.93
C PRO A 17 -7.13 -44.06 8.81
N LEU A 18 -7.72 -44.09 7.62
CA LEU A 18 -7.04 -44.58 6.42
C LEU A 18 -6.18 -43.44 5.86
N VAL A 19 -4.87 -43.62 5.83
CA VAL A 19 -3.93 -42.67 5.22
C VAL A 19 -3.72 -43.05 3.75
N LYS A 20 -4.07 -42.14 2.82
CA LYS A 20 -3.81 -42.30 1.39
C LYS A 20 -2.90 -41.21 0.87
N THR A 21 -1.86 -41.60 0.14
CA THR A 21 -0.97 -40.66 -0.55
C THR A 21 -1.44 -40.44 -1.99
N HIS A 22 -1.69 -39.19 -2.37
CA HIS A 22 -2.02 -38.80 -3.73
C HIS A 22 -0.94 -37.88 -4.31
N THR A 23 -0.65 -38.03 -5.61
CA THR A 23 0.25 -37.13 -6.32
C THR A 23 -0.59 -36.16 -7.16
N VAL A 24 -0.47 -34.87 -6.87
CA VAL A 24 -1.22 -33.80 -7.54
C VAL A 24 -0.28 -32.95 -8.39
N GLU A 25 -0.67 -32.69 -9.64
CA GLU A 25 0.04 -31.75 -10.49
C GLU A 25 -0.38 -30.32 -10.19
N VAL A 26 0.55 -29.53 -9.65
CA VAL A 26 0.41 -28.10 -9.44
C VAL A 26 1.04 -27.36 -10.61
N LYS A 27 0.23 -26.56 -11.30
CA LYS A 27 0.68 -25.64 -12.36
C LYS A 27 0.78 -24.24 -11.77
N CYS A 28 1.99 -23.69 -11.72
CA CYS A 28 2.21 -22.31 -11.30
C CYS A 28 2.26 -21.41 -12.53
N SER A 29 1.51 -20.32 -12.52
CA SER A 29 1.63 -19.24 -13.50
C SER A 29 2.26 -18.01 -12.84
N PHE A 30 3.23 -17.41 -13.51
CA PHE A 30 3.83 -16.15 -13.07
C PHE A 30 3.04 -15.00 -13.66
N SER A 31 2.61 -14.08 -12.79
CA SER A 31 1.92 -12.85 -13.19
C SER A 31 2.40 -11.69 -12.32
N ILE A 32 2.22 -10.47 -12.82
CA ILE A 32 2.52 -9.27 -12.06
C ILE A 32 1.55 -9.18 -10.88
N CYS A 33 2.07 -8.95 -9.68
CA CYS A 33 1.25 -8.80 -8.49
C CYS A 33 0.24 -7.64 -8.66
N PRO A 34 -0.99 -7.71 -8.14
CA PRO A 34 -1.99 -6.64 -8.32
C PRO A 34 -1.50 -5.25 -7.90
N THR A 35 -0.67 -5.17 -6.85
CA THR A 35 -0.04 -3.93 -6.39
C THR A 35 0.97 -3.39 -7.41
N CYS A 36 1.82 -4.26 -7.92
CA CYS A 36 2.86 -3.97 -8.90
C CYS A 36 2.21 -3.46 -10.21
N LEU A 37 1.08 -4.06 -10.60
CA LEU A 37 0.29 -3.64 -11.77
C LEU A 37 -0.30 -2.23 -11.58
N LYS A 38 -0.77 -1.88 -10.37
CA LYS A 38 -1.25 -0.51 -10.06
C LYS A 38 -0.14 0.52 -10.15
N VAL A 39 1.05 0.19 -9.64
CA VAL A 39 2.25 1.04 -9.73
C VAL A 39 2.64 1.26 -11.18
N ALA A 40 2.78 0.18 -11.96
CA ALA A 40 3.09 0.26 -13.39
C ALA A 40 2.05 1.07 -14.18
N GLY A 41 0.77 0.94 -13.83
CA GLY A 41 -0.33 1.70 -14.42
C GLY A 41 -0.51 3.13 -13.90
N LYS A 42 0.40 3.66 -13.05
CA LYS A 42 0.32 4.99 -12.41
C LYS A 42 -1.05 5.29 -11.76
N ARG A 43 -1.71 4.26 -11.23
CA ARG A 43 -3.00 4.40 -10.54
C ARG A 43 -2.78 4.85 -9.10
N PHE A 44 -2.73 6.15 -8.90
CA PHE A 44 -2.64 6.76 -7.58
C PHE A 44 -4.02 6.79 -6.90
N GLU A 45 -4.12 6.13 -5.75
CA GLU A 45 -5.32 6.14 -4.91
C GLU A 45 -5.31 7.28 -3.90
N ALA A 46 -4.14 7.86 -3.62
CA ALA A 46 -4.03 8.96 -2.67
C ALA A 46 -2.92 9.96 -3.01
N THR A 47 -3.09 11.20 -2.54
CA THR A 47 -2.09 12.26 -2.57
C THR A 47 -1.93 12.86 -1.18
N VAL A 48 -0.70 12.93 -0.69
CA VAL A 48 -0.35 13.70 0.52
C VAL A 48 0.28 15.01 0.07
N GLN A 49 -0.32 16.13 0.47
CA GLN A 49 0.14 17.47 0.12
C GLN A 49 0.81 18.11 1.33
N LEU A 50 2.12 18.36 1.23
CA LEU A 50 2.91 19.06 2.23
C LEU A 50 2.98 20.53 1.86
N ARG A 51 2.51 21.44 2.73
CA ARG A 51 2.53 22.89 2.49
C ARG A 51 3.08 23.66 3.68
N GLY A 52 3.84 24.72 3.41
CA GLY A 52 4.38 25.62 4.43
C GLY A 52 5.57 25.08 5.22
N PHE A 53 6.13 23.95 4.80
CA PHE A 53 7.36 23.41 5.37
C PHE A 53 8.57 24.09 4.75
N SER A 54 9.62 24.29 5.54
CA SER A 54 10.94 24.65 5.03
C SER A 54 11.57 23.51 4.22
N LEU A 55 12.58 23.82 3.40
CA LEU A 55 13.31 22.82 2.62
C LEU A 55 13.94 21.73 3.51
N GLU A 56 14.48 22.11 4.67
CA GLU A 56 15.07 21.16 5.62
C GLU A 56 14.01 20.21 6.20
N GLU A 57 12.82 20.73 6.53
CA GLU A 57 11.71 19.90 7.01
C GLU A 57 11.20 18.95 5.93
N LEU A 58 11.07 19.41 4.69
CA LEU A 58 10.67 18.56 3.56
C LEU A 58 11.65 17.40 3.36
N GLU A 59 12.96 17.65 3.46
CA GLU A 59 13.96 16.59 3.33
C GLU A 59 13.89 15.59 4.50
N ARG A 60 13.69 16.08 5.73
CA ARG A 60 13.44 15.20 6.90
C ARG A 60 12.18 14.34 6.71
N ILE A 61 11.11 14.92 6.19
CA ILE A 61 9.87 14.19 5.89
C ILE A 61 10.14 13.14 4.80
N LYS A 62 10.89 13.47 3.75
CA LYS A 62 11.24 12.56 2.67
C LYS A 62 12.01 11.34 3.16
N VAL A 63 13.01 11.53 4.03
CA VAL A 63 13.75 10.43 4.67
C VAL A 63 12.82 9.56 5.51
N MET A 64 11.94 10.17 6.32
CA MET A 64 10.97 9.45 7.15
C MET A 64 9.99 8.61 6.31
N VAL A 65 9.45 9.19 5.25
CA VAL A 65 8.52 8.52 4.33
C VAL A 65 9.19 7.35 3.62
N ASN A 66 10.42 7.54 3.14
CA ASN A 66 11.20 6.46 2.52
C ASN A 66 11.44 5.30 3.49
N ARG A 67 11.72 5.58 4.76
CA ARG A 67 11.86 4.55 5.80
C ARG A 67 10.55 3.79 6.03
N LEU A 68 9.42 4.49 6.18
CA LEU A 68 8.10 3.87 6.37
C LEU A 68 7.71 2.97 5.19
N ILE A 69 8.05 3.40 3.97
CA ILE A 69 7.85 2.62 2.75
C ILE A 69 8.70 1.34 2.79
N LEU A 70 9.99 1.46 3.13
CA LEU A 70 10.91 0.32 3.15
C LEU A 70 10.52 -0.72 4.21
N GLU A 71 10.17 -0.27 5.42
CA GLU A 71 9.67 -1.12 6.50
C GLU A 71 8.42 -1.91 6.08
N ARG A 72 7.50 -1.27 5.35
CA ARG A 72 6.27 -1.94 4.90
C ARG A 72 6.51 -2.94 3.77
N SER A 73 7.49 -2.67 2.92
CA SER A 73 7.88 -3.54 1.79
C SER A 73 8.68 -4.77 2.22
N GLY A 74 8.92 -4.97 3.52
CA GLY A 74 9.57 -6.16 4.07
C GLY A 74 11.03 -6.30 3.65
N GLY A 75 11.73 -5.19 3.39
CA GLY A 75 13.15 -5.19 3.02
C GLY A 75 13.47 -5.66 1.60
N SER A 76 12.47 -6.07 0.81
CA SER A 76 12.68 -6.39 -0.60
C SER A 76 12.74 -5.10 -1.44
N HIS A 77 13.88 -4.86 -2.08
CA HIS A 77 14.09 -3.75 -3.03
C HIS A 77 13.08 -3.70 -4.20
N ASN A 78 12.25 -4.74 -4.34
CA ASN A 78 11.32 -4.94 -5.45
C ASN A 78 9.96 -4.26 -5.27
N ILE A 79 9.69 -3.65 -4.11
CA ILE A 79 8.46 -2.87 -3.90
C ILE A 79 8.87 -1.43 -3.62
N GLN A 80 9.33 -0.74 -4.67
CA GLN A 80 9.04 0.69 -4.76
C GLN A 80 7.52 0.80 -4.68
N THR A 81 7.00 1.36 -3.60
CA THR A 81 5.57 1.59 -3.37
C THR A 81 4.92 2.50 -4.41
N GLY A 82 5.60 2.83 -5.50
CA GLY A 82 5.14 3.76 -6.52
C GLY A 82 4.94 5.17 -5.97
N ALA A 83 5.57 5.54 -4.85
CA ALA A 83 5.48 6.88 -4.29
C ALA A 83 6.16 7.86 -5.25
N SER A 84 5.38 8.75 -5.87
CA SER A 84 5.88 9.80 -6.75
C SER A 84 5.93 11.10 -5.98
N TRP A 85 7.11 11.68 -5.88
CA TRP A 85 7.32 13.00 -5.31
C TRP A 85 7.27 14.06 -6.42
N GLU A 86 6.56 15.13 -6.16
CA GLU A 86 6.43 16.27 -7.05
C GLU A 86 6.63 17.55 -6.22
N GLU A 87 7.66 18.31 -6.53
CA GLU A 87 7.89 19.61 -5.90
C GLU A 87 6.94 20.63 -6.51
N VAL A 88 6.30 21.43 -5.65
CA VAL A 88 5.31 22.43 -6.06
C VAL A 88 5.57 23.73 -5.32
N GLU A 89 5.04 24.83 -5.82
CA GLU A 89 5.17 26.11 -5.14
C GLU A 89 4.61 26.03 -3.70
N GLY A 90 5.45 26.36 -2.72
CA GLY A 90 5.09 26.30 -1.30
C GLY A 90 5.07 24.89 -0.67
N GLY A 91 5.61 23.85 -1.33
CA GLY A 91 5.86 22.55 -0.70
C GLY A 91 6.06 21.38 -1.67
N ALA A 92 5.45 20.23 -1.35
CA ALA A 92 5.60 19.01 -2.15
C ALA A 92 4.33 18.15 -2.12
N ASP A 93 4.09 17.39 -3.18
CA ASP A 93 3.03 16.39 -3.28
C ASP A 93 3.63 14.97 -3.37
N ILE A 94 3.04 14.05 -2.61
CA ILE A 94 3.42 12.64 -2.60
C ILE A 94 2.22 11.85 -3.11
N ARG A 95 2.33 11.32 -4.33
CA ARG A 95 1.28 10.50 -4.95
C ARG A 95 1.54 9.03 -4.65
N LEU A 96 0.53 8.35 -4.13
CA LEU A 96 0.63 6.99 -3.59
C LEU A 96 -0.46 6.09 -4.20
N PRO A 97 -0.16 4.82 -4.51
CA PRO A 97 -1.15 3.85 -4.97
C PRO A 97 -1.99 3.26 -3.83
N SER A 98 -1.75 3.67 -2.57
CA SER A 98 -2.45 3.16 -1.39
C SER A 98 -2.86 4.29 -0.44
N ALA A 99 -4.16 4.35 -0.15
CA ALA A 99 -4.71 5.28 0.84
C ALA A 99 -4.26 4.97 2.28
N ASP A 100 -4.03 3.70 2.63
CA ASP A 100 -3.51 3.31 3.95
C ASP A 100 -2.10 3.88 4.16
N MET A 101 -1.24 3.78 3.15
CA MET A 101 0.10 4.35 3.21
C MET A 101 0.06 5.88 3.37
N ALA A 102 -0.85 6.56 2.64
CA ALA A 102 -1.03 8.00 2.78
C ALA A 102 -1.40 8.42 4.21
N ARG A 103 -2.33 7.70 4.86
CA ARG A 103 -2.70 7.97 6.27
C ARG A 103 -1.55 7.73 7.23
N ARG A 104 -0.76 6.67 7.02
CA ARG A 104 0.42 6.38 7.85
C ARG A 104 1.45 7.50 7.75
N ILE A 105 1.74 7.95 6.53
CA ILE A 105 2.62 9.09 6.27
C ILE A 105 2.08 10.33 6.97
N ALA A 106 0.79 10.65 6.80
CA ALA A 106 0.18 11.80 7.44
C ALA A 106 0.25 11.74 8.98
N ASN A 107 0.01 10.57 9.57
CA ASN A 107 0.14 10.35 11.01
C ASN A 107 1.59 10.43 11.50
N ALA A 108 2.57 10.04 10.67
CA ALA A 108 3.98 10.19 11.01
C ALA A 108 4.41 11.65 10.98
N VAL A 109 4.02 12.40 9.96
CA VAL A 109 4.28 13.85 9.87
C VAL A 109 3.60 14.59 11.03
N LYS A 110 2.32 14.30 11.31
CA LYS A 110 1.57 14.89 12.43
C LYS A 110 2.23 14.68 13.80
N ARG A 111 2.93 13.55 13.99
CA ARG A 111 3.62 13.24 15.26
C ARG A 111 4.94 13.98 15.42
N ASN A 112 5.59 14.36 14.33
CA ASN A 112 6.93 14.97 14.35
C ASN A 112 6.92 16.48 14.07
N PHE A 113 5.82 17.00 13.50
CA PHE A 113 5.72 18.39 13.07
C PHE A 113 4.39 19.01 13.53
N ASN A 114 4.41 20.32 13.84
CA ASN A 114 3.20 21.05 14.19
C ASN A 114 2.41 21.39 12.93
N VAL A 115 1.40 20.57 12.62
CA VAL A 115 0.67 20.65 11.34
C VAL A 115 -0.84 20.68 11.53
N GLN A 116 -1.51 21.41 10.64
CA GLN A 116 -2.95 21.28 10.41
C GLN A 116 -3.20 20.22 9.35
N VAL A 117 -4.10 19.28 9.62
CA VAL A 117 -4.46 18.19 8.71
C VAL A 117 -5.87 18.42 8.16
N LYS A 118 -6.05 18.29 6.85
CA LYS A 118 -7.36 18.27 6.18
C LYS A 118 -7.42 17.09 5.22
N GLU A 119 -8.38 16.20 5.42
CA GLU A 119 -8.65 15.08 4.50
C GLU A 119 -9.85 15.38 3.61
N THR A 120 -9.76 14.99 2.34
CA THR A 120 -10.87 15.09 1.37
C THR A 120 -10.88 13.88 0.46
N TYR A 121 -12.06 13.51 -0.05
CA TYR A 121 -12.24 12.44 -1.02
C TYR A 121 -12.86 12.99 -2.28
N LYS A 122 -12.39 12.50 -3.42
CA LYS A 122 -13.01 12.75 -4.72
C LYS A 122 -13.40 11.43 -5.35
N ASP A 123 -14.64 11.33 -5.82
CA ASP A 123 -15.04 10.22 -6.68
C ASP A 123 -14.37 10.42 -8.06
N ALA A 124 -13.46 9.51 -8.40
CA ALA A 124 -12.65 9.54 -9.63
C ALA A 124 -13.24 8.66 -10.75
N GLY A 125 -14.23 7.82 -10.42
CA GLY A 125 -14.91 6.96 -11.38
C GLY A 125 -15.77 5.91 -10.68
N TRP A 126 -16.22 4.92 -11.46
CA TRP A 126 -17.04 3.81 -10.96
C TRP A 126 -16.29 2.50 -11.11
N ASP A 127 -16.07 1.81 -9.99
CA ASP A 127 -15.49 0.47 -10.00
C ASP A 127 -16.60 -0.55 -10.30
N ARG A 128 -16.69 -0.97 -11.56
CA ARG A 128 -17.68 -1.97 -12.01
C ARG A 128 -17.51 -3.32 -11.32
N SER A 129 -16.30 -3.67 -10.87
CA SER A 129 -16.03 -4.95 -10.22
C SER A 129 -16.54 -4.99 -8.78
N ARG A 130 -16.50 -3.84 -8.08
CA ARG A 130 -16.90 -3.72 -6.67
C ARG A 130 -18.25 -3.03 -6.47
N GLY A 131 -18.88 -2.56 -7.56
CA GLY A 131 -20.16 -1.86 -7.51
C GLY A 131 -20.15 -0.57 -6.70
N ARG A 132 -19.00 0.10 -6.58
CA ARG A 132 -18.84 1.31 -5.76
C ARG A 132 -18.00 2.38 -6.45
N PRO A 133 -18.16 3.66 -6.10
CA PRO A 133 -17.29 4.72 -6.61
C PRO A 133 -15.82 4.44 -6.28
N TRP A 134 -14.95 4.57 -7.28
CA TRP A 134 -13.51 4.69 -7.05
C TRP A 134 -13.27 6.07 -6.46
N ARG A 135 -12.73 6.11 -5.24
CA ARG A 135 -12.33 7.35 -4.56
C ARG A 135 -10.82 7.57 -4.57
N THR A 136 -10.42 8.80 -4.81
CA THR A 136 -9.06 9.28 -4.57
C THR A 136 -9.04 10.09 -3.27
N LEU A 137 -8.12 9.77 -2.38
CA LEU A 137 -7.91 10.45 -1.10
C LEU A 137 -6.88 11.57 -1.26
N THR A 138 -7.19 12.78 -0.78
CA THR A 138 -6.20 13.85 -0.63
C THR A 138 -6.07 14.20 0.85
N ILE A 139 -4.85 14.17 1.37
CA ILE A 139 -4.51 14.62 2.72
C ILE A 139 -3.61 15.85 2.63
N LEU A 140 -4.12 17.00 3.01
CA LEU A 140 -3.35 18.24 3.12
C LEU A 140 -2.77 18.38 4.53
N LEU A 141 -1.45 18.54 4.59
CA LEU A 141 -0.67 18.82 5.80
C LEU A 141 -0.08 20.22 5.63
N ARG A 142 -0.55 21.18 6.43
CA ARG A 142 -0.03 22.54 6.44
C ARG A 142 0.77 22.76 7.73
N ALA A 143 2.06 23.06 7.60
CA ALA A 143 2.88 23.45 8.75
C ALA A 143 2.32 24.72 9.39
N ARG A 144 2.24 24.72 10.71
CA ARG A 144 1.97 25.91 11.50
C ARG A 144 3.31 26.41 12.03
N ASN A 145 3.98 27.22 11.21
CA ASN A 145 5.12 27.97 11.70
C ASN A 145 4.62 29.04 12.68
N PRO A 146 5.21 29.15 13.87
CA PRO A 146 5.01 30.31 14.74
C PRO A 146 5.54 31.59 14.09
#